data_AF-A0A482RFN3-F1
#
_entry.id   AF-A0A482RFN3-F1
#
_cell.length_a   1.000
_cell.length_b   1.000
_cell.length_c   1.000
_cell.angle_alpha   90.00
_cell.angle_beta   90.00
_cell.angle_gamma   90.00
#
_symmetry.space_group_name_H-M   'P 1'
#
loop_
_entity.id
_entity.type
_entity.pdbx_description
1 polymer ?
#
loop_
_entity_poly.entity_id
_entity_poly.type
_entity_poly.pdbx_seq_one_letter_code
_entity_poly.pdbx_strand_id
1 'polypeptide(L)'
;MCRYVLNVKCEEHPADLLWQVRIVTEPFRWVTVACPFSDLVLTRRGRVELNQLPLSRESVNGVRCTLPRALWASCMLPGNAQ
;
A
#
# COMPACT_ATOMS: atom_id res chain seq x y z
N MET A 1 -11.52 -10.97 -5.78
CA MET A 1 -10.74 -10.46 -4.63
C MET A 1 -9.76 -9.43 -5.16
N CYS A 2 -9.89 -8.18 -4.73
CA CYS A 2 -9.01 -7.09 -5.13
C CYS A 2 -7.84 -7.02 -4.16
N ARG A 3 -6.61 -6.90 -4.67
CA ARG A 3 -5.41 -6.75 -3.82
C ARG A 3 -4.73 -5.45 -4.15
N TYR A 4 -4.38 -4.70 -3.11
CA TYR A 4 -3.71 -3.42 -3.19
C TYR A 4 -2.49 -3.45 -2.27
N VAL A 5 -1.49 -2.68 -2.62
CA VAL A 5 -0.36 -2.38 -1.73
C VAL A 5 -0.34 -0.88 -1.51
N LEU A 6 -0.53 -0.47 -0.26
CA LEU A 6 -0.36 0.90 0.16
C LEU A 6 1.10 1.10 0.51
N ASN A 7 1.73 2.09 -0.11
CA ASN A 7 3.12 2.48 0.12
C ASN A 7 3.13 3.84 0.80
N VAL A 8 3.84 3.93 1.91
CA VAL A 8 4.08 5.17 2.64
C VAL A 8 5.56 5.50 2.51
N LYS A 9 5.85 6.72 2.06
CA LYS A 9 7.19 7.27 1.92
C LYS A 9 7.42 8.31 3.01
N CYS A 10 8.64 8.29 3.55
CA CYS A 10 9.12 9.32 4.45
C CYS A 10 10.22 10.16 3.78
N GLU A 11 10.31 11.43 4.15
CA GLU A 11 11.28 12.38 3.58
C GLU A 11 12.71 12.09 4.00
N GLU A 12 12.90 11.77 5.28
CA GLU A 12 14.21 11.56 5.91
C GLU A 12 14.92 10.29 5.43
N HIS A 13 14.22 9.41 4.71
CA HIS A 13 14.71 8.10 4.33
C HIS A 13 14.98 7.97 2.82
N PRO A 14 15.89 7.06 2.43
CA PRO A 14 16.17 6.79 1.02
C PRO A 14 14.91 6.46 0.23
N ALA A 15 14.87 6.89 -1.04
CA ALA A 15 13.70 6.72 -1.90
C ALA A 15 13.32 5.26 -2.20
N ASP A 16 14.25 4.32 -2.00
CA ASP A 16 14.03 2.89 -2.20
C ASP A 16 13.48 2.17 -0.96
N LEU A 17 13.27 2.91 0.13
CA LEU A 17 12.77 2.44 1.42
C LEU A 17 11.32 2.91 1.62
N LEU A 18 10.42 1.97 1.86
CA LEU A 18 8.97 2.19 1.90
C LEU A 18 8.33 1.39 3.03
N TRP A 19 7.35 1.99 3.69
CA TRP A 19 6.45 1.33 4.62
C TRP A 19 5.24 0.81 3.85
N GLN A 20 5.00 -0.49 3.91
CA GLN A 20 4.01 -1.15 3.06
C GLN A 20 2.98 -1.93 3.87
N VAL A 21 1.72 -1.85 3.46
CA VAL A 21 0.67 -2.76 3.92
C VAL A 21 -0.05 -3.35 2.71
N ARG A 22 -0.39 -4.63 2.82
CA ARG A 22 -1.19 -5.33 1.81
C ARG A 22 -2.65 -5.27 2.22
N ILE A 23 -3.48 -4.71 1.36
CA ILE A 23 -4.92 -4.58 1.58
C ILE A 23 -5.61 -5.55 0.63
N VAL A 24 -6.54 -6.33 1.17
CA VAL A 24 -7.30 -7.30 0.40
C VAL A 24 -8.78 -7.12 0.66
N THR A 25 -9.55 -6.93 -0.41
CA THR A 25 -10.96 -6.58 -0.33
C THR A 25 -11.80 -7.41 -1.29
N GLU A 26 -13.11 -7.40 -1.06
CA GLU A 26 -14.10 -7.91 -1.99
C GLU A 26 -14.19 -6.98 -3.21
N PRO A 27 -14.43 -7.53 -4.42
CA PRO A 27 -14.70 -6.71 -5.60
C PRO A 27 -16.10 -6.07 -5.50
N PHE A 28 -16.32 -4.97 -6.24
CA PHE A 28 -17.62 -4.33 -6.42
C PHE A 28 -18.30 -3.77 -5.16
N ARG A 29 -17.54 -3.57 -4.08
CA ARG A 29 -18.04 -2.98 -2.84
C ARG A 29 -17.09 -1.91 -2.33
N TRP A 30 -17.65 -0.76 -1.95
CA TRP A 30 -16.92 0.25 -1.20
C TRP A 30 -16.66 -0.24 0.22
N VAL A 31 -15.40 -0.22 0.62
CA VAL A 31 -14.98 -0.63 1.97
C VAL A 31 -14.02 0.42 2.54
N THR A 32 -14.15 0.69 3.83
CA THR A 32 -13.19 1.51 4.57
C THR A 32 -12.24 0.58 5.30
N VAL A 33 -10.93 0.75 5.08
CA VAL A 33 -9.89 -0.04 5.74
C VAL A 33 -9.13 0.89 6.68
N ALA A 34 -9.23 0.62 7.98
CA ALA A 34 -8.39 1.26 8.99
C ALA A 34 -7.07 0.50 9.06
N CYS A 35 -5.95 1.22 8.92
CA CYS A 35 -4.61 0.65 9.01
C CYS A 35 -3.76 1.53 9.94
N PRO A 36 -3.49 1.11 11.17
CA PRO A 36 -2.56 1.80 12.05
C PRO A 36 -1.13 1.70 11.50
N PHE A 37 -0.27 2.66 11.85
CA PHE A 37 1.11 2.68 11.34
C PHE A 37 1.96 1.49 11.80
N SER A 38 1.57 0.85 12.91
CA SER A 38 2.18 -0.39 13.41
C SER A 38 2.04 -1.58 12.45
N ASP A 39 1.05 -1.55 11.55
CA ASP A 39 0.77 -2.66 10.64
C ASP A 39 1.57 -2.53 9.33
N LEU A 40 2.24 -1.40 9.13
CA LEU A 40 3.10 -1.17 7.99
C LEU A 40 4.44 -1.85 8.21
N VAL A 41 4.86 -2.63 7.21
CA VAL A 41 6.14 -3.32 7.22
C VAL A 41 7.14 -2.51 6.42
N LEU A 42 8.34 -2.33 6.98
CA LEU A 42 9.43 -1.68 6.28
C LEU A 42 10.01 -2.59 5.21
N THR A 43 10.11 -2.04 4.00
CA THR A 43 10.65 -2.72 2.84
C THR A 43 11.69 -1.85 2.13
N ARG A 44 12.67 -2.50 1.51
CA ARG A 44 13.63 -1.88 0.60
C ARG A 44 13.60 -2.63 -0.73
N ARG A 45 13.32 -1.92 -1.82
CA ARG A 45 13.23 -2.52 -3.18
C ARG A 45 12.32 -3.76 -3.23
N GLY A 46 11.21 -3.73 -2.47
CA GLY A 46 10.22 -4.81 -2.40
C GLY A 46 10.60 -6.01 -1.55
N ARG A 47 11.71 -5.97 -0.80
CA ARG A 47 12.07 -6.97 0.20
C ARG A 47 11.83 -6.43 1.59
N VAL A 48 11.35 -7.27 2.50
CA VAL A 48 11.16 -6.92 3.91
C VAL A 48 12.53 -6.74 4.55
N GLU A 49 12.73 -5.60 5.20
CA GLU A 49 13.97 -5.33 5.93
C GLU A 49 13.98 -6.14 7.25
N LEU A 50 15.13 -6.67 7.65
CA LEU A 50 15.24 -7.37 8.94
C LEU A 50 15.13 -6.39 10.12
N ASN A 51 15.71 -5.20 9.95
CA ASN A 51 15.68 -4.13 10.94
C ASN A 51 14.48 -3.23 10.65
N GLN A 52 13.37 -3.49 11.34
CA GLN A 52 12.17 -2.67 11.24
C GLN A 52 12.39 -1.34 11.96
N LEU A 53 11.99 -0.25 11.31
CA LEU A 53 11.99 1.09 11.90
C LEU A 53 10.53 1.54 12.09
N PRO A 54 10.18 2.11 13.24
CA PRO A 54 8.84 2.64 13.45
C PRO A 54 8.57 3.79 12.47
N LEU A 55 7.35 3.83 11.95
CA LEU A 55 6.90 4.95 11.13
C LEU A 55 6.48 6.11 12.02
N SER A 56 7.17 7.24 11.89
CA SER A 56 6.75 8.51 12.48
C SER A 56 5.73 9.20 11.57
N ARG A 57 4.71 9.86 12.14
CA ARG A 57 3.68 10.54 11.35
C ARG A 57 4.23 11.80 10.71
N GLU A 58 5.08 12.49 11.43
CA GLU A 58 5.68 13.75 11.08
C GLU A 58 6.64 13.60 9.89
N SER A 59 7.20 12.39 9.70
CA SER A 59 8.13 12.11 8.60
C SER A 59 7.44 11.73 7.28
N VAL A 60 6.12 11.50 7.28
CA VAL A 60 5.38 11.05 6.09
C VAL A 60 5.27 12.20 5.08
N ASN A 61 5.80 11.98 3.86
CA ASN A 61 5.71 12.96 2.78
C ASN A 61 4.93 12.45 1.55
N GLY A 62 4.49 11.20 1.56
CA GLY A 62 3.71 10.66 0.46
C GLY A 62 3.08 9.32 0.74
N VAL A 63 1.88 9.14 0.20
CA VAL A 63 1.13 7.87 0.23
C VAL A 63 0.77 7.49 -1.20
N ARG A 64 1.05 6.25 -1.60
CA ARG A 64 0.76 5.74 -2.94
C ARG A 64 0.14 4.36 -2.87
N CYS A 65 -1.02 4.20 -3.50
CA CYS A 65 -1.63 2.89 -3.71
C CYS A 65 -1.10 2.29 -5.01
N THR A 66 -0.74 1.01 -4.98
CA THR A 66 -0.31 0.25 -6.14
C THR A 66 -1.15 -1.01 -6.31
N LEU A 67 -1.54 -1.28 -7.56
CA LEU A 67 -2.23 -2.48 -7.96
C LEU A 67 -1.20 -3.47 -8.52
N PRO A 68 -1.07 -4.69 -7.97
CA PRO A 68 -0.24 -5.72 -8.58
C PRO A 68 -0.71 -5.99 -10.01
N ARG A 69 0.24 -6.02 -10.95
CA ARG A 69 0.00 -6.06 -12.41
C ARG A 69 -0.93 -7.20 -12.86
N ALA A 70 -0.95 -8.32 -12.13
CA ALA A 70 -1.81 -9.47 -12.41
C ALA A 70 -3.30 -9.26 -12.09
N LEU A 71 -3.68 -8.16 -11.41
CA LEU A 71 -5.02 -7.93 -10.88
C LEU A 71 -5.72 -6.72 -11.48
N TRP A 72 -5.06 -5.97 -12.38
CA TRP A 72 -5.66 -4.81 -13.05
C TRP A 72 -6.92 -5.21 -13.82
N ALA A 73 -6.88 -6.34 -14.54
CA ALA A 73 -8.01 -6.84 -15.32
C ALA A 73 -9.19 -7.30 -14.44
N SER A 74 -8.93 -7.81 -13.23
CA SER A 74 -9.98 -8.35 -12.35
C SER A 74 -10.65 -7.33 -11.44
N CYS A 75 -10.05 -6.13 -11.27
CA CYS A 75 -10.57 -5.08 -10.38
C CYS A 75 -11.33 -3.97 -11.14
N MET A 76 -11.34 -3.98 -12.48
CA MET A 76 -11.76 -2.84 -13.32
C MET A 76 -13.06 -3.03 -14.14
N LEU A 77 -13.88 -4.08 -13.95
CA LEU A 77 -15.19 -4.19 -14.63
C LEU A 77 -16.23 -4.92 -13.77
N PRO A 78 -17.52 -4.50 -13.72
CA PRO A 78 -18.21 -3.59 -14.65
C PRO A 78 -18.88 -2.36 -13.99
N GLY A 79 -18.82 -1.19 -14.63
CA GLY A 79 -19.61 -0.04 -14.14
C GLY A 79 -19.47 1.34 -14.79
N ASN A 80 -18.57 1.57 -15.76
CA ASN A 80 -18.44 2.91 -16.39
C ASN A 80 -18.24 2.83 -17.92
N ALA A 81 -19.23 2.27 -18.61
CA ALA A 81 -19.45 2.50 -20.03
C ALA A 81 -20.97 2.61 -20.27
N GLN A 82 -21.54 3.72 -19.81
CA GLN A 82 -22.80 4.26 -20.29
C GLN A 82 -22.57 5.70 -20.66
#